data_AF-A0A2W4TYP9-F1
#
_entry.id   AF-A0A2W4TYP9-F1
#
_cell.length_a   1.000
_cell.length_b   1.000
_cell.length_c   1.000
_cell.angle_alpha   90.00
_cell.angle_beta   90.00
_cell.angle_gamma   90.00
#
_symmetry.space_group_name_H-M   'P 1'
#
loop_
_entity.id
_entity.type
_entity.pdbx_description
1 polymer ?
#
loop_
_entity_poly.entity_id
_entity_poly.type
_entity_poly.pdbx_seq_one_letter_code
_entity_poly.pdbx_strand_id
1 'polypeptide(L)'
;MQRDRARAAAAGALAALGILAACDTEPTEPPYSPSNAAIAFAQFSPGVSLAGDAGEFEHHVSCPMGGSVTFRGSVSLEEEGAVRIRRVTYVRRYEDCGIDRGYRSSSAVTANGELMYDGEMHMEFHDESWPPTVLLQKSRQFGTLTLLHGDEVTECEYDVEQVFDLVAGQYAVTGTACGVPVERTAMGGARVYWRTLSNKK
;
A
#
# COMPACT_ATOMS: atom_id res chain seq x y z
N MET A 1 -71.05 51.29 -13.82
CA MET A 1 -71.31 50.08 -12.99
C MET A 1 -69.96 49.46 -12.69
N GLN A 2 -69.39 49.75 -11.50
CA GLN A 2 -69.33 48.82 -10.36
C GLN A 2 -68.57 47.53 -10.70
N ARG A 3 -67.30 47.43 -10.25
CA ARG A 3 -66.84 46.52 -9.17
C ARG A 3 -66.34 45.20 -9.79
N ASP A 4 -65.10 44.71 -9.61
CA ASP A 4 -64.22 44.77 -8.46
C ASP A 4 -62.73 44.67 -8.81
N ARG A 5 -61.94 45.41 -8.04
CA ARG A 5 -60.51 45.16 -7.83
C ARG A 5 -60.36 44.11 -6.73
N ALA A 6 -59.72 42.99 -7.03
CA ALA A 6 -59.04 42.14 -6.04
C ALA A 6 -57.74 41.67 -6.67
N ARG A 7 -56.66 42.43 -6.45
CA ARG A 7 -55.58 42.11 -5.50
C ARG A 7 -54.72 40.93 -5.97
N ALA A 8 -53.53 41.33 -6.44
CA ALA A 8 -52.31 40.58 -6.47
C ALA A 8 -52.12 39.68 -5.22
N ALA A 9 -51.71 38.44 -5.44
CA ALA A 9 -50.68 37.74 -4.68
C ALA A 9 -50.34 36.43 -5.40
N ALA A 10 -49.08 36.02 -5.31
CA ALA A 10 -48.53 34.73 -5.74
C ALA A 10 -48.21 34.55 -7.24
N ALA A 11 -47.53 35.52 -7.83
CA ALA A 11 -46.40 35.19 -8.71
C ALA A 11 -45.19 34.94 -7.80
N GLY A 12 -44.79 33.69 -7.62
CA GLY A 12 -43.58 33.34 -6.88
C GLY A 12 -43.66 31.99 -6.17
N ALA A 13 -42.69 31.13 -6.48
CA ALA A 13 -42.35 29.88 -5.80
C ALA A 13 -43.25 28.66 -6.08
N LEU A 14 -43.06 28.05 -7.25
CA LEU A 14 -43.03 26.58 -7.40
C LEU A 14 -42.05 26.23 -8.53
N ALA A 15 -40.83 26.76 -8.42
CA ALA A 15 -39.63 26.28 -9.11
C ALA A 15 -38.73 25.53 -8.11
N ALA A 16 -39.34 24.75 -7.23
CA ALA A 16 -38.66 23.90 -6.26
C ALA A 16 -39.45 22.60 -6.19
N LEU A 17 -39.01 21.61 -6.96
CA LEU A 17 -39.26 20.16 -6.81
C LEU A 17 -38.65 19.32 -7.96
N GLY A 18 -37.76 19.92 -8.78
CA GLY A 18 -37.16 19.23 -9.94
C GLY A 18 -35.66 18.94 -9.85
N ILE A 19 -35.01 19.19 -8.71
CA ILE A 19 -33.57 18.96 -8.53
C ILE A 19 -33.34 18.43 -7.10
N LEU A 20 -32.50 17.40 -6.99
CA LEU A 20 -32.08 16.67 -5.76
C LEU A 20 -32.84 15.38 -5.44
N ALA A 21 -32.92 14.48 -6.43
CA ALA A 21 -32.72 13.05 -6.17
C ALA A 21 -31.47 12.58 -6.93
N ALA A 22 -30.39 13.37 -6.87
CA ALA A 22 -29.06 12.80 -7.05
C ALA A 22 -28.85 11.95 -5.79
N CYS A 23 -28.96 10.64 -5.96
CA CYS A 23 -28.75 9.68 -4.90
C CYS A 23 -27.41 10.00 -4.23
N ASP A 24 -27.45 10.26 -2.92
CA ASP A 24 -26.31 10.11 -2.02
C ASP A 24 -25.87 8.64 -2.05
N THR A 25 -25.29 8.20 -3.16
CA THR A 25 -24.39 7.06 -3.10
C THR A 25 -23.11 7.61 -2.48
N GLU A 26 -23.05 7.60 -1.14
CA GLU A 26 -21.76 7.53 -0.45
C GLU A 26 -20.92 6.48 -1.20
N PRO A 27 -19.62 6.73 -1.45
CA PRO A 27 -18.78 5.73 -2.08
C PRO A 27 -18.92 4.42 -1.32
N THR A 28 -19.61 3.44 -1.93
CA THR A 28 -19.79 2.13 -1.30
C THR A 28 -18.41 1.57 -1.07
N GLU A 29 -18.08 1.27 0.20
CA GLU A 29 -16.79 0.67 0.53
C GLU A 29 -16.63 -0.61 -0.31
N PRO A 30 -15.49 -0.81 -1.00
CA PRO A 30 -15.25 -2.06 -1.69
C PRO A 30 -15.30 -3.20 -0.67
N PRO A 31 -15.87 -4.35 -1.05
CA PRO A 31 -16.02 -5.47 -0.14
C PRO A 31 -14.65 -5.94 0.38
N TYR A 32 -14.65 -6.48 1.60
CA TYR A 32 -13.48 -7.14 2.16
C TYR A 32 -12.92 -8.18 1.18
N SER A 33 -11.59 -8.20 1.08
CA SER A 33 -10.87 -9.17 0.27
C SER A 33 -9.60 -9.58 1.02
N PRO A 34 -9.46 -10.86 1.39
CA PRO A 34 -8.26 -11.37 2.06
C PRO A 34 -6.99 -11.08 1.27
N SER A 35 -7.02 -11.29 -0.05
CA SER A 35 -5.89 -11.03 -0.96
C SER A 35 -5.44 -9.57 -0.89
N ASN A 36 -6.40 -8.65 -0.95
CA ASN A 36 -6.13 -7.23 -0.76
C ASN A 36 -5.53 -6.97 0.62
N ALA A 37 -6.13 -7.46 1.70
CA ALA A 37 -5.61 -7.27 3.06
C ALA A 37 -4.17 -7.78 3.21
N ALA A 38 -3.86 -9.00 2.75
CA ALA A 38 -2.52 -9.56 2.74
C ALA A 38 -1.51 -8.67 1.99
N ILE A 39 -1.90 -8.10 0.84
CA ILE A 39 -1.06 -7.14 0.10
C ILE A 39 -0.78 -5.88 0.95
N ALA A 40 -1.73 -5.37 1.74
CA ALA A 40 -1.42 -4.23 2.61
C ALA A 40 -0.46 -4.60 3.74
N PHE A 41 -0.62 -5.76 4.38
CA PHE A 41 0.33 -6.20 5.40
C PHE A 41 1.73 -6.39 4.80
N ALA A 42 1.82 -7.00 3.61
CA ALA A 42 3.08 -7.10 2.86
C ALA A 42 3.67 -5.73 2.47
N GLN A 43 2.85 -4.69 2.29
CA GLN A 43 3.31 -3.32 2.05
C GLN A 43 3.57 -2.53 3.33
N PHE A 44 3.14 -3.02 4.49
CA PHE A 44 3.44 -2.44 5.79
C PHE A 44 4.93 -2.66 6.08
N SER A 45 5.73 -1.67 5.69
CA SER A 45 7.13 -1.56 6.02
C SER A 45 7.30 -0.27 6.81
N PRO A 46 7.60 -0.33 8.11
CA PRO A 46 7.81 0.83 8.94
C PRO A 46 9.19 1.38 8.62
N GLY A 47 9.31 2.01 7.44
CA GLY A 47 10.47 2.78 7.02
C GLY A 47 11.81 2.17 7.43
N VAL A 48 11.97 0.83 7.37
CA VAL A 48 13.27 0.18 7.54
C VAL A 48 14.08 0.83 6.45
N SER A 49 14.91 1.78 6.86
CA SER A 49 15.59 2.65 5.94
C SER A 49 16.39 1.72 5.06
N LEU A 50 15.96 1.58 3.80
CA LEU A 50 16.67 0.79 2.83
C LEU A 50 18.04 1.45 2.48
N ALA A 51 18.42 2.47 3.23
CA ALA A 51 19.67 3.22 3.20
C ALA A 51 20.55 3.02 4.46
N GLY A 52 20.18 2.12 5.38
CA GLY A 52 21.01 1.79 6.55
C GLY A 52 22.27 1.01 6.19
N ASP A 53 23.22 0.98 7.13
CA ASP A 53 24.48 0.25 7.03
C ASP A 53 24.25 -1.27 6.88
N ALA A 54 25.26 -1.96 6.34
CA ALA A 54 25.29 -3.41 6.32
C ALA A 54 25.33 -3.97 7.76
N GLY A 55 24.67 -5.10 7.97
CA GLY A 55 24.61 -5.76 9.27
C GLY A 55 23.27 -6.40 9.56
N GLU A 56 23.18 -7.01 10.74
CA GLU A 56 21.94 -7.55 11.28
C GLU A 56 21.11 -6.42 11.91
N PHE A 57 19.79 -6.57 11.86
CA PHE A 57 18.88 -5.63 12.47
C PHE A 57 17.67 -6.33 13.08
N GLU A 58 17.13 -5.68 14.11
CA GLU A 58 15.85 -6.00 14.69
C GLU A 58 15.09 -4.70 14.96
N HIS A 59 13.85 -4.63 14.47
CA HIS A 59 12.97 -3.50 14.71
C HIS A 59 11.61 -4.00 15.18
N HIS A 60 11.11 -3.37 16.23
CA HIS A 60 9.77 -3.63 16.74
C HIS A 60 8.93 -2.37 16.54
N VAL A 61 7.74 -2.53 15.95
CA VAL A 61 6.87 -1.41 15.60
C VAL A 61 5.43 -1.74 15.95
N SER A 62 4.76 -0.79 16.60
CA SER A 62 3.32 -0.88 16.90
C SER A 62 2.50 -0.71 15.64
N CYS A 63 1.45 -1.52 15.49
CA CYS A 63 0.55 -1.39 14.35
C CYS A 63 -0.51 -0.30 14.60
N PRO A 64 -0.99 0.39 13.54
CA PRO A 64 -1.89 1.54 13.69
C PRO A 64 -3.14 1.30 14.54
N MET A 65 -3.71 0.09 14.46
CA MET A 65 -4.94 -0.28 15.18
C MET A 65 -4.69 -1.18 16.39
N GLY A 66 -3.44 -1.26 16.86
CA GLY A 66 -3.04 -2.14 17.97
C GLY A 66 -2.31 -3.39 17.49
N GLY A 67 -1.72 -4.09 18.46
CA GLY A 67 -0.76 -5.16 18.20
C GLY A 67 0.58 -4.63 17.69
N SER A 68 1.37 -5.52 17.12
CA SER A 68 2.74 -5.19 16.74
C SER A 68 3.26 -6.01 15.57
N VAL A 69 4.37 -5.54 15.01
CA VAL A 69 5.16 -6.27 14.05
C VAL A 69 6.64 -6.19 14.43
N THR A 70 7.31 -7.32 14.34
CA THR A 70 8.76 -7.42 14.54
C THR A 70 9.43 -7.76 13.22
N PHE A 71 10.47 -7.01 12.87
CA PHE A 71 11.33 -7.22 11.71
C PHE A 71 12.67 -7.73 12.21
N ARG A 72 13.11 -8.90 11.74
CA ARG A 72 14.45 -9.39 12.01
C ARG A 72 15.11 -9.81 10.72
N GLY A 73 16.32 -9.32 10.47
CA GLY A 73 16.99 -9.60 9.20
C GLY A 73 18.40 -9.09 9.12
N SER A 74 18.89 -9.05 7.88
CA SER A 74 20.23 -8.63 7.55
C SER A 74 20.27 -7.84 6.26
N VAL A 75 21.26 -6.96 6.18
CA VAL A 75 21.60 -6.17 5.00
C VAL A 75 23.04 -6.47 4.64
N SER A 76 23.32 -6.75 3.37
CA SER A 76 24.66 -6.82 2.82
C SER A 76 24.83 -5.80 1.70
N LEU A 77 26.04 -5.25 1.59
CA LEU A 77 26.43 -4.33 0.52
C LEU A 77 27.57 -4.94 -0.28
N GLU A 78 27.45 -4.86 -1.59
CA GLU A 78 28.48 -5.22 -2.56
C GLU A 78 28.70 -4.04 -3.51
N GLU A 79 29.93 -3.83 -3.95
CA GLU A 79 30.28 -2.77 -4.90
C GLU A 79 30.80 -3.40 -6.19
N GLU A 80 30.17 -3.04 -7.31
CA GLU A 80 30.52 -3.47 -8.66
C GLU A 80 30.78 -2.21 -9.52
N GLY A 81 32.03 -1.75 -9.52
CA GLY A 81 32.40 -0.52 -10.21
C GLY A 81 31.72 0.70 -9.60
N ALA A 82 30.86 1.39 -10.35
CA ALA A 82 30.09 2.55 -9.89
C ALA A 82 28.75 2.17 -9.23
N VAL A 83 28.38 0.89 -9.26
CA VAL A 83 27.11 0.39 -8.74
C VAL A 83 27.32 -0.21 -7.36
N ARG A 84 26.48 0.19 -6.41
CA ARG A 84 26.34 -0.48 -5.11
C ARG A 84 25.10 -1.38 -5.16
N ILE A 85 25.29 -2.66 -4.91
CA ILE A 85 24.24 -3.66 -4.79
C ILE A 85 23.95 -3.88 -3.31
N ARG A 86 22.72 -3.61 -2.91
CA ARG A 86 22.24 -3.83 -1.55
C ARG A 86 21.29 -5.01 -1.55
N ARG A 87 21.61 -6.05 -0.78
CA ARG A 87 20.73 -7.21 -0.57
C ARG A 87 20.16 -7.18 0.84
N VAL A 88 18.88 -7.49 0.96
CA VAL A 88 18.14 -7.45 2.21
C VAL A 88 17.31 -8.70 2.33
N THR A 89 17.48 -9.38 3.45
CA THR A 89 16.63 -10.50 3.86
C THR A 89 16.07 -10.22 5.23
N TYR A 90 14.75 -10.36 5.42
CA TYR A 90 14.15 -10.25 6.75
C TYR A 90 12.89 -11.09 6.88
N VAL A 91 12.56 -11.41 8.12
CA VAL A 91 11.26 -11.95 8.54
C VAL A 91 10.49 -10.84 9.21
N ARG A 92 9.21 -10.71 8.84
CA ARG A 92 8.20 -9.90 9.53
C ARG A 92 7.26 -10.81 10.26
N ARG A 93 7.18 -10.66 11.57
CA ARG A 93 6.25 -11.37 12.42
C ARG A 93 5.17 -10.42 12.90
N TYR A 94 3.92 -10.71 12.56
CA TYR A 94 2.76 -9.97 12.98
C TYR A 94 2.16 -10.65 14.22
N GLU A 95 1.90 -9.85 15.25
CA GLU A 95 1.29 -10.29 16.51
C GLU A 95 0.10 -9.37 16.79
N ASP A 96 -1.09 -9.88 16.46
CA ASP A 96 -2.36 -9.17 16.48
C ASP A 96 -2.29 -7.79 15.83
N CYS A 97 -1.53 -7.68 14.74
CA CYS A 97 -1.25 -6.41 14.08
C CYS A 97 -2.49 -5.92 13.33
N GLY A 98 -3.09 -4.84 13.80
CA GLY A 98 -4.24 -4.21 13.16
C GLY A 98 -3.83 -3.07 12.22
N ILE A 99 -4.36 -3.09 11.00
CA ILE A 99 -4.29 -1.94 10.07
C ILE A 99 -5.69 -1.45 9.72
N ASP A 100 -5.83 -0.14 9.58
CA ASP A 100 -7.00 0.49 8.96
C ASP A 100 -6.69 0.79 7.49
N ARG A 101 -7.61 0.45 6.60
CA ARG A 101 -7.55 0.77 5.17
C ARG A 101 -8.34 2.03 4.78
N GLY A 102 -8.68 2.88 5.75
CA GLY A 102 -9.52 4.06 5.53
C GLY A 102 -11.00 3.71 5.47
N TYR A 103 -11.37 2.58 6.06
CA TYR A 103 -12.75 2.16 6.26
C TYR A 103 -13.06 2.50 7.72
N ARG A 104 -14.22 3.09 8.02
CA ARG A 104 -14.54 3.56 9.37
C ARG A 104 -14.27 2.44 10.39
N SER A 105 -13.67 2.76 11.55
CA SER A 105 -13.18 1.90 12.67
C SER A 105 -13.73 0.47 12.91
N SER A 106 -14.90 0.09 12.38
CA SER A 106 -15.49 -1.24 12.37
C SER A 106 -14.89 -2.24 11.36
N SER A 107 -13.86 -1.85 10.60
CA SER A 107 -13.30 -2.58 9.44
C SER A 107 -11.80 -2.91 9.60
N ALA A 108 -11.28 -2.81 10.82
CA ALA A 108 -9.89 -3.16 11.09
C ALA A 108 -9.64 -4.62 10.71
N VAL A 109 -8.60 -4.86 9.92
CA VAL A 109 -8.13 -6.22 9.66
C VAL A 109 -6.93 -6.44 10.56
N THR A 110 -6.93 -7.58 11.25
CA THR A 110 -5.82 -8.00 12.11
C THR A 110 -5.06 -9.13 11.43
N ALA A 111 -3.73 -9.11 11.51
CA ALA A 111 -2.88 -10.19 11.02
C ALA A 111 -2.05 -10.81 12.14
N ASN A 112 -1.94 -12.13 12.07
CA ASN A 112 -0.98 -12.95 12.79
C ASN A 112 -0.16 -13.79 11.80
N GLY A 113 1.08 -14.10 12.12
CA GLY A 113 1.93 -14.96 11.29
C GLY A 113 3.16 -14.25 10.76
N GLU A 114 3.78 -14.83 9.74
CA GLU A 114 5.11 -14.41 9.28
C GLU A 114 5.17 -14.24 7.76
N LEU A 115 5.80 -13.14 7.33
CA LEU A 115 6.20 -12.92 5.95
C LEU A 115 7.71 -12.73 5.87
N MET A 116 8.35 -13.49 5.00
CA MET A 116 9.74 -13.32 4.60
C MET A 116 9.82 -12.30 3.48
N TYR A 117 10.93 -11.58 3.44
CA TYR A 117 11.34 -10.71 2.35
C TYR A 117 12.77 -11.09 1.96
N ASP A 118 12.98 -11.25 0.67
CA ASP A 118 14.30 -11.33 0.04
C ASP A 118 14.33 -10.33 -1.11
N GLY A 119 15.30 -9.44 -1.14
CA GLY A 119 15.37 -8.43 -2.20
C GLY A 119 16.74 -7.84 -2.39
N GLU A 120 16.92 -7.28 -3.58
CA GLU A 120 18.12 -6.57 -3.98
C GLU A 120 17.79 -5.22 -4.62
N MET A 121 18.67 -4.26 -4.42
CA MET A 121 18.58 -2.92 -5.00
C MET A 121 19.93 -2.51 -5.55
N HIS A 122 19.97 -2.14 -6.84
CA HIS A 122 21.15 -1.65 -7.53
C HIS A 122 21.08 -0.12 -7.57
N MET A 123 22.13 0.54 -7.07
CA MET A 123 22.16 1.98 -6.90
C MET A 123 23.44 2.58 -7.47
N GLU A 124 23.34 3.72 -8.15
CA GLU A 124 24.47 4.56 -8.52
C GLU A 124 24.52 5.80 -7.61
N PHE A 125 25.72 6.11 -7.14
CA PHE A 125 26.01 7.33 -6.37
C PHE A 125 26.84 8.27 -7.26
N HIS A 126 26.27 9.42 -7.63
CA HIS A 126 27.02 10.47 -8.31
C HIS A 126 27.36 11.57 -7.30
N ASP A 127 28.64 11.91 -7.15
CA ASP A 127 29.12 13.12 -6.45
C ASP A 127 28.44 13.42 -5.10
N GLU A 128 28.37 12.44 -4.20
CA GLU A 128 27.72 12.54 -2.87
C GLU A 128 26.23 12.94 -2.88
N SER A 129 25.55 12.87 -4.03
CA SER A 129 24.13 13.20 -4.12
C SER A 129 23.27 12.21 -3.32
N TRP A 130 22.52 12.77 -2.38
CA TRP A 130 21.43 12.08 -1.70
C TRP A 130 20.09 12.59 -2.24
N PRO A 131 19.17 11.71 -2.67
CA PRO A 131 19.24 10.24 -2.66
C PRO A 131 20.02 9.65 -3.85
N PRO A 132 20.54 8.41 -3.75
CA PRO A 132 21.16 7.69 -4.85
C PRO A 132 20.17 7.43 -6.00
N THR A 133 20.70 7.25 -7.20
CA THR A 133 19.90 6.80 -8.34
C THR A 133 19.66 5.30 -8.20
N VAL A 134 18.42 4.90 -7.97
CA VAL A 134 18.03 3.49 -8.03
C VAL A 134 17.93 3.09 -9.50
N LEU A 135 18.64 2.03 -9.90
CA LEU A 135 18.62 1.48 -11.25
C LEU A 135 17.62 0.33 -11.36
N LEU A 136 17.65 -0.55 -10.36
CA LEU A 136 16.87 -1.77 -10.33
C LEU A 136 16.53 -2.10 -8.87
N GLN A 137 15.31 -2.53 -8.63
CA GLN A 137 14.90 -3.17 -7.38
C GLN A 137 14.16 -4.45 -7.69
N LYS A 138 14.57 -5.55 -7.06
CA LYS A 138 13.87 -6.83 -7.13
C LYS A 138 13.58 -7.31 -5.73
N SER A 139 12.46 -7.99 -5.55
CA SER A 139 12.18 -8.65 -4.29
C SER A 139 11.17 -9.77 -4.44
N ARG A 140 11.25 -10.76 -3.57
CA ARG A 140 10.22 -11.73 -3.31
C ARG A 140 9.77 -11.63 -1.87
N GLN A 141 8.46 -11.69 -1.67
CA GLN A 141 7.84 -11.70 -0.36
C GLN A 141 6.96 -12.93 -0.28
N PHE A 142 7.15 -13.76 0.73
CA PHE A 142 6.42 -15.02 0.86
C PHE A 142 6.10 -15.34 2.31
N GLY A 143 5.15 -16.24 2.57
CA GLY A 143 4.78 -16.69 3.90
C GLY A 143 3.29 -16.89 4.09
N THR A 144 2.88 -16.94 5.34
CA THR A 144 1.49 -17.22 5.73
C THR A 144 1.03 -16.22 6.77
N LEU A 145 -0.15 -15.66 6.53
CA LEU A 145 -0.86 -14.80 7.46
C LEU A 145 -2.20 -15.43 7.83
N THR A 146 -2.54 -15.37 9.10
CA THR A 146 -3.92 -15.51 9.57
C THR A 146 -4.53 -14.12 9.65
N LEU A 147 -5.55 -13.86 8.85
CA LEU A 147 -6.27 -12.60 8.77
C LEU A 147 -7.60 -12.71 9.52
N LEU A 148 -7.90 -11.71 10.33
CA LEU A 148 -9.17 -11.60 11.05
C LEU A 148 -9.88 -10.31 10.63
N HIS A 149 -11.14 -10.43 10.23
CA HIS A 149 -12.01 -9.31 9.87
C HIS A 149 -13.43 -9.57 10.38
N GLY A 150 -13.84 -8.86 11.44
CA GLY A 150 -15.04 -9.23 12.19
C GLY A 150 -14.90 -10.64 12.77
N ASP A 151 -15.88 -11.51 12.51
CA ASP A 151 -15.86 -12.92 12.91
C ASP A 151 -15.19 -13.85 11.87
N GLU A 152 -14.79 -13.30 10.71
CA GLU A 152 -14.16 -14.07 9.63
C GLU A 152 -12.67 -14.26 9.93
N VAL A 153 -12.23 -15.52 9.90
CA VAL A 153 -10.82 -15.92 10.02
C VAL A 153 -10.39 -16.59 8.73
N THR A 154 -9.34 -16.07 8.10
CA THR A 154 -8.79 -16.60 6.84
C THR A 154 -7.30 -16.88 6.99
N GLU A 155 -6.88 -18.11 6.70
CA GLU A 155 -5.47 -18.41 6.46
C GLU A 155 -5.11 -18.06 5.02
N CYS A 156 -4.04 -17.28 4.86
CA CYS A 156 -3.63 -16.73 3.59
C CYS A 156 -2.16 -17.00 3.33
N GLU A 157 -1.89 -17.84 2.34
CA GLU A 157 -0.57 -17.95 1.75
C GLU A 157 -0.29 -16.72 0.85
N TYR A 158 0.90 -16.19 0.97
CA TYR A 158 1.41 -15.08 0.18
C TYR A 158 2.72 -15.51 -0.47
N ASP A 159 2.85 -15.28 -1.78
CA ASP A 159 4.10 -15.46 -2.52
C ASP A 159 4.07 -14.51 -3.72
N VAL A 160 4.74 -13.37 -3.60
CA VAL A 160 4.72 -12.31 -4.61
C VAL A 160 6.13 -11.81 -4.88
N GLU A 161 6.48 -11.78 -6.15
CA GLU A 161 7.69 -11.19 -6.68
C GLU A 161 7.41 -9.79 -7.24
N GLN A 162 8.39 -8.91 -7.12
CA GLN A 162 8.35 -7.54 -7.60
C GLN A 162 9.65 -7.21 -8.31
N VAL A 163 9.56 -6.58 -9.47
CA VAL A 163 10.68 -6.05 -10.24
C VAL A 163 10.35 -4.62 -10.65
N PHE A 164 11.21 -3.69 -10.25
CA PHE A 164 11.22 -2.30 -10.67
C PHE A 164 12.53 -2.04 -11.42
N ASP A 165 12.50 -2.12 -12.74
CA ASP A 165 13.63 -1.76 -13.59
C ASP A 165 13.46 -0.31 -14.06
N LEU A 166 14.19 0.61 -13.43
CA LEU A 166 14.07 2.04 -13.71
C LEU A 166 14.84 2.46 -14.96
N VAL A 167 15.82 1.65 -15.39
CA VAL A 167 16.59 1.85 -16.62
C VAL A 167 15.72 1.49 -17.82
N ALA A 168 15.07 0.32 -17.79
CA ALA A 168 14.12 -0.11 -18.81
C ALA A 168 12.74 0.58 -18.68
N GLY A 169 12.47 1.23 -17.54
CA GLY A 169 11.18 1.84 -17.23
C GLY A 169 10.07 0.82 -17.00
N GLN A 170 10.41 -0.38 -16.55
CA GLN A 170 9.50 -1.49 -16.38
C GLN A 170 9.16 -1.72 -14.91
N TYR A 171 7.92 -2.12 -14.68
CA TYR A 171 7.42 -2.56 -13.40
C TYR A 171 6.65 -3.86 -13.59
N ALA A 172 6.95 -4.86 -12.77
CA ALA A 172 6.24 -6.13 -12.74
C ALA A 172 6.01 -6.56 -11.29
N VAL A 173 4.79 -7.01 -10.98
CA VAL A 173 4.44 -7.70 -9.74
C VAL A 173 3.64 -8.94 -10.09
N THR A 174 4.16 -10.09 -9.71
CA THR A 174 3.63 -11.40 -10.10
C THR A 174 3.60 -12.33 -8.90
N GLY A 175 2.62 -13.22 -8.83
CA GLY A 175 2.55 -14.24 -7.78
C GLY A 175 1.13 -14.55 -7.34
N THR A 176 0.96 -14.91 -6.08
CA THR A 176 -0.32 -15.28 -5.48
C THR A 176 -0.47 -14.67 -4.09
N ALA A 177 -1.66 -14.17 -3.77
CA ALA A 177 -2.02 -13.69 -2.44
C ALA A 177 -3.41 -14.24 -2.05
N CYS A 178 -3.44 -15.10 -1.03
CA CYS A 178 -4.62 -15.83 -0.55
C CYS A 178 -5.32 -16.63 -1.66
N GLY A 179 -4.55 -17.36 -2.46
CA GLY A 179 -5.05 -18.15 -3.60
C GLY A 179 -5.48 -17.32 -4.82
N VAL A 180 -5.40 -15.99 -4.76
CA VAL A 180 -5.72 -15.09 -5.88
C VAL A 180 -4.43 -14.73 -6.62
N PRO A 181 -4.35 -14.96 -7.94
CA PRO A 181 -3.23 -14.52 -8.76
C PRO A 181 -3.07 -12.99 -8.72
N VAL A 182 -1.83 -12.54 -8.54
CA VAL A 182 -1.43 -11.15 -8.65
C VAL A 182 -0.60 -11.03 -9.92
N GLU A 183 -1.07 -10.24 -10.88
CA GLU A 183 -0.31 -9.91 -12.08
C GLU A 183 -0.50 -8.43 -12.42
N ARG A 184 0.59 -7.67 -12.38
CA ARG A 184 0.60 -6.24 -12.73
C ARG A 184 1.89 -5.93 -13.44
N THR A 185 1.78 -5.56 -14.71
CA THR A 185 2.93 -5.11 -15.51
C THR A 185 2.66 -3.73 -16.10
N ALA A 186 3.62 -2.82 -16.01
CA ALA A 186 3.54 -1.50 -16.63
C ALA A 186 4.87 -1.10 -17.26
N MET A 187 4.81 -0.56 -18.48
CA MET A 187 5.94 0.11 -19.14
C MET A 187 5.81 1.63 -18.98
N GLY A 188 6.91 2.32 -18.68
CA GLY A 188 6.95 3.75 -18.37
C GLY A 188 6.50 4.13 -16.96
N GLY A 189 5.95 3.20 -16.18
CA GLY A 189 5.35 3.45 -14.86
C GLY A 189 6.33 3.53 -13.69
N ALA A 190 7.50 2.87 -13.79
CA ALA A 190 8.46 2.79 -12.67
C ALA A 190 8.99 4.18 -12.26
N ARG A 191 9.24 5.07 -13.23
CA ARG A 191 9.70 6.45 -12.98
C ARG A 191 8.67 7.32 -12.25
N VAL A 192 7.37 7.04 -12.42
CA VAL A 192 6.28 7.81 -11.81
C VAL A 192 6.14 7.44 -10.33
N TYR A 193 6.19 6.14 -10.00
CA TYR A 193 6.04 5.65 -8.63
C TYR A 193 7.15 6.17 -7.70
N TRP A 194 8.41 6.17 -8.16
CA TRP A 194 9.53 6.72 -7.38
C TRP A 194 9.46 8.22 -7.17
N ARG A 195 9.02 9.00 -8.18
CA ARG A 195 8.78 10.46 -7.98
C ARG A 195 7.73 10.73 -6.92
N THR A 196 6.69 9.91 -6.82
CA THR A 196 5.65 10.06 -5.80
C THR A 196 6.17 9.75 -4.40
N LEU A 197 7.08 8.78 -4.26
CA LEU A 197 7.73 8.46 -2.98
C LEU A 197 8.76 9.52 -2.57
N SER A 198 9.52 10.08 -3.52
CA SER A 198 10.54 11.11 -3.24
C SER A 198 9.96 12.50 -2.97
N ASN A 199 8.74 12.79 -3.46
CA ASN A 199 8.09 14.10 -3.30
C ASN A 199 7.21 14.22 -2.06
N LYS A 200 7.11 13.19 -1.21
CA LYS A 200 6.54 13.33 0.13
C LYS A 200 7.62 13.87 1.09
N LYS A 201 7.86 15.18 1.03
CA LYS A 201 8.54 15.95 2.09
C LYS A 201 7.52 16.85 2.77
#